data_AF-E0SSR6-F1
#
_entry.id   AF-E0SSR6-F1
#
_cell.length_a   1.000
_cell.length_b   1.000
_cell.length_c   1.000
_cell.angle_alpha   90.00
_cell.angle_beta   90.00
_cell.angle_gamma   90.00
#
_symmetry.space_group_name_H-M   'P 1'
#
loop_
_entity.id
_entity.type
_entity.pdbx_description
1 polymer ?
#
loop_
_entity_poly.entity_id
_entity_poly.type
_entity_poly.pdbx_seq_one_letter_code
_entity_poly.pdbx_strand_id
1 'polypeptide(L)' 'MLIYVFKAKVVKSSIRYLIYPPKEYQEKLKKLHGKEISVIVIEESD' A
#
# COMPACT_ATOMS: atom_id res chain seq x y z
N MET A 1 11.40 -0.41 -14.39
CA MET A 1 10.35 -1.00 -13.51
C MET A 1 10.60 -0.49 -12.09
N LEU A 2 9.61 0.11 -11.43
CA LEU A 2 9.74 0.59 -10.04
C LEU A 2 9.00 -0.37 -9.12
N ILE A 3 9.71 -0.91 -8.12
CA ILE A 3 9.13 -1.79 -7.10
C ILE A 3 9.30 -1.10 -5.74
N TYR A 4 8.20 -0.98 -4.99
CA TYR A 4 8.22 -0.51 -3.60
C TYR A 4 7.96 -1.69 -2.67
N VAL A 5 8.86 -1.91 -1.72
CA VAL A 5 8.72 -2.96 -0.70
C VAL A 5 8.78 -2.31 0.66
N PHE A 6 7.71 -2.47 1.45
CA PHE A 6 7.60 -1.92 2.80
C PHE A 6 6.59 -2.72 3.61
N LYS A 7 6.76 -2.72 4.94
CA LYS A 7 5.73 -3.22 5.85
C LYS A 7 4.61 -2.19 5.97
N ALA A 8 3.38 -2.66 5.89
CA ALA A 8 2.17 -1.85 6.04
C ALA A 8 1.17 -2.56 6.94
N LYS A 9 0.23 -1.80 7.49
CA LYS A 9 -0.91 -2.37 8.21
C LYS A 9 -2.14 -2.31 7.31
N VAL A 10 -2.89 -3.41 7.31
CA VAL A 10 -4.26 -3.42 6.83
C VAL A 10 -5.14 -2.85 7.94
N VAL A 11 -5.85 -1.77 7.65
CA VAL A 11 -6.75 -1.11 8.60
C VAL A 11 -8.18 -1.12 8.07
N LYS A 12 -9.14 -1.38 8.95
CA LYS A 12 -10.55 -1.27 8.63
C LYS A 12 -11.01 0.17 8.85
N SER A 13 -11.48 0.82 7.79
CA SER A 13 -12.32 2.02 7.90
C SER A 13 -13.79 1.62 7.97
N SER A 14 -14.68 2.57 8.22
CA SER A 14 -16.13 2.30 8.32
C SER A 14 -16.73 1.64 7.07
N ILE A 15 -16.11 1.79 5.90
CA ILE A 15 -16.68 1.36 4.61
C ILE A 15 -15.77 0.34 3.89
N ARG A 16 -14.47 0.35 4.16
CA ARG A 16 -13.47 -0.41 3.39
C ARG A 16 -12.22 -0.76 4.19
N TYR A 17 -11.51 -1.79 3.73
CA TYR A 17 -10.15 -2.07 4.17
C TYR A 17 -9.15 -1.23 3.37
N LEU A 18 -8.13 -0.72 4.05
CA LEU A 18 -7.08 0.11 3.46
C LEU A 18 -5.71 -0.46 3.84
N ILE A 19 -4.78 -0.47 2.90
CA ILE A 19 -3.35 -0.70 3.18
C ILE A 19 -2.72 0.67 3.33
N TYR A 20 -2.24 1.00 4.52
CA TYR A 20 -1.64 2.31 4.79
C TYR A 20 -0.11 2.23 4.65
N PRO A 21 0.50 2.85 3.61
CA PRO A 21 1.94 2.88 3.46
C PRO A 21 2.58 3.77 4.53
N PRO A 22 3.86 3.57 4.88
CA PRO A 22 4.62 4.55 5.63
C PRO A 22 4.65 5.92 4.93
N LYS A 23 4.79 7.02 5.69
CA LYS A 23 4.71 8.40 5.18
C LYS A 23 5.61 8.64 3.96
N GLU A 24 6.84 8.12 3.97
CA GLU A 24 7.76 8.22 2.84
C GLU A 24 7.19 7.61 1.55
N TYR A 25 6.53 6.46 1.66
CA TYR A 25 5.93 5.75 0.52
C TYR A 25 4.60 6.36 0.09
N GLN A 26 3.87 7.02 0.99
CA GLN A 26 2.69 7.80 0.59
C GLN A 26 3.05 8.90 -0.40
N GLU A 27 4.14 9.64 -0.18
CA GLU A 27 4.59 10.67 -1.13
C GLU A 27 5.00 10.09 -2.49
N LYS A 28 5.60 8.89 -2.50
CA LYS A 28 5.94 8.18 -3.74
C LYS A 28 4.68 7.71 -4.48
N LEU A 29 3.68 7.19 -3.76
CA LEU A 29 2.42 6.69 -4.31
C LEU A 29 1.47 7.80 -4.74
N LYS A 30 1.51 8.99 -4.12
CA LYS A 30 0.73 10.18 -4.55
C LYS A 30 0.97 10.51 -6.02
N LYS A 31 2.19 10.31 -6.52
CA LYS A 31 2.57 10.53 -7.94
C LYS A 31 1.86 9.57 -8.91
N LEU A 32 1.26 8.49 -8.41
CA LEU A 32 0.52 7.48 -9.18
C LEU A 32 -0.99 7.68 -9.11
N HIS A 33 -1.48 8.80 -8.53
CA HIS A 33 -2.90 9.08 -8.42
C HIS A 33 -3.63 8.96 -9.78
N GLY A 34 -4.79 8.29 -9.77
CA GLY A 34 -5.61 8.05 -10.96
C GLY A 34 -5.15 6.90 -11.86
N LYS A 35 -4.00 6.28 -11.57
CA LYS A 35 -3.52 5.10 -12.31
C LYS A 35 -3.97 3.82 -11.63
N GLU A 36 -4.35 2.83 -12.44
CA GLU A 36 -4.51 1.46 -11.98
C GLU A 36 -3.13 0.82 -11.76
N ILE A 37 -2.93 0.19 -10.61
CA ILE A 37 -1.67 -0.48 -10.24
C ILE A 37 -1.95 -1.86 -9.66
N SER A 38 -1.04 -2.80 -9.90
CA SER A 38 -1.08 -4.11 -9.23
C SER A 38 -0.41 -4.01 -7.85
N VAL A 39 -0.94 -4.75 -6.88
CA VAL A 39 -0.40 -4.84 -5.52
C VAL A 39 -0.01 -6.29 -5.23
N ILE A 40 1.21 -6.50 -4.71
CA ILE A 40 1.66 -7.79 -4.19
C ILE A 40 1.54 -7.71 -2.66
N VAL A 41 0.84 -8.66 -2.05
CA VAL A 41 0.69 -8.79 -0.59
C VAL A 41 1.38 -10.08 -0.16
N ILE A 42 2.23 -9.97 0.87
CA ILE A 42 2.91 -11.10 1.49
C ILE A 42 2.42 -11.14 2.94
N GLU A 43 1.72 -12.20 3.29
CA GLU A 43 1.32 -12.49 4.67
C GLU A 43 2.33 -13.49 5.26
N GLU A 44 3.01 -13.08 6.33
CA GLU A 44 3.85 -13.99 7.11
C GLU A 44 2.94 -14.67 8.14
N SER A 45 2.86 -16.00 8.06
CA SER A 45 2.26 -16.86 9.09
C SER A 45 3.41 -17.58 9.80
N ASP A 46 3.28 -17.80 11.11
CA ASP A 46 4.19 -18.68 11.86
C ASP A 46 4.16 -20.11 11.33
#